data_AF-A0A354IFS8-F1
#
_entry.id   AF-A0A354IFS8-F1
#
_cell.length_a   1.000
_cell.length_b   1.000
_cell.length_c   1.000
_cell.angle_alpha   90.00
_cell.angle_beta   90.00
_cell.angle_gamma   90.00
#
_symmetry.space_group_name_H-M   'P 1'
#
loop_
_entity.id
_entity.type
_entity.pdbx_description
1 polymer ?
#
loop_
_entity_poly.entity_id
_entity_poly.type
_entity_poly.pdbx_seq_one_letter_code
_entity_poly.pdbx_strand_id
1 'polypeptide(L)' 'MKAVVNRIENGIAVVETACGMRTAAAIHGLRDGDIVEWKNGAIVSIDRAATKARRARMQARLDRMLGRSQKNK' A
#
# COMPACT_ATOMS: atom_id res chain seq x y z
N MET A 1 12.45 -4.49 -6.31
CA MET A 1 11.15 -5.20 -6.19
C MET A 1 10.11 -4.21 -5.69
N LYS A 2 8.80 -4.40 -5.94
CA LYS A 2 7.76 -3.58 -5.32
C LYS A 2 7.18 -4.27 -4.09
N ALA A 3 6.87 -3.49 -3.07
CA ALA A 3 6.21 -3.96 -1.86
C ALA A 3 5.07 -3.00 -1.48
N VAL A 4 4.09 -3.50 -0.73
CA VAL A 4 2.98 -2.68 -0.20
C VAL A 4 3.18 -2.52 1.30
N VAL A 5 3.13 -1.29 1.79
CA VAL A 5 3.15 -1.03 3.24
C VAL A 5 1.84 -1.51 3.83
N ASN A 6 1.90 -2.50 4.72
CA ASN A 6 0.72 -3.02 5.40
C ASN A 6 0.42 -2.19 6.66
N ARG A 7 1.45 -1.94 7.47
CA ARG A 7 1.36 -1.10 8.68
C ARG A 7 2.71 -0.50 9.06
N ILE A 8 2.69 0.55 9.86
CA ILE A 8 3.88 1.18 10.44
C ILE A 8 3.74 1.24 11.97
N GLU A 9 4.69 0.67 12.69
CA GLU A 9 4.69 0.60 14.16
C GLU A 9 6.07 0.98 14.70
N ASN A 10 6.16 1.97 15.61
CA ASN A 10 7.40 2.38 16.26
C ASN A 10 8.57 2.66 15.30
N GLY A 11 8.29 3.26 14.13
CA GLY A 11 9.31 3.53 13.11
C GLY A 11 9.72 2.31 12.28
N ILE A 12 9.03 1.19 12.41
CA ILE A 12 9.21 -0.01 11.58
C ILE A 12 8.01 -0.18 10.66
N ALA A 13 8.27 -0.31 9.36
CA ALA A 13 7.28 -0.63 8.36
C ALA A 13 7.23 -2.14 8.15
N VAL A 14 6.03 -2.71 8.24
CA VAL A 14 5.72 -4.05 7.77
C VAL A 14 5.26 -3.93 6.33
N VAL A 15 5.97 -4.58 5.41
CA VAL A 15 5.66 -4.57 3.99
C VAL A 15 5.35 -5.98 3.48
N GLU A 16 4.39 -6.05 2.56
CA GLU A 16 4.08 -7.26 1.82
C GLU A 16 4.85 -7.25 0.50
N THR A 17 5.68 -8.28 0.30
CA THR A 17 6.40 -8.55 -0.95
C THR A 17 5.84 -9.80 -1.61
N ALA A 18 6.21 -10.08 -2.87
CA ALA A 18 5.83 -11.34 -3.51
C ALA A 18 6.40 -12.60 -2.81
N CYS A 19 7.41 -12.44 -1.96
CA CYS A 19 8.01 -13.51 -1.17
C CYS A 19 7.44 -13.58 0.27
N GLY A 20 6.37 -12.84 0.56
CA GLY A 20 5.75 -12.75 1.87
C GLY A 20 6.02 -11.44 2.62
N MET A 21 5.66 -11.43 3.89
CA MET A 21 5.76 -10.28 4.80
C MET A 21 7.21 -10.05 5.25
N ARG A 22 7.65 -8.80 5.23
CA ARG A 22 8.99 -8.37 5.66
C ARG A 22 8.90 -7.08 6.48
N THR A 23 9.91 -6.81 7.28
CA THR A 23 10.02 -5.60 8.10
C THR A 23 11.25 -4.79 7.69
N ALA A 24 11.12 -3.46 7.65
CA ALA A 24 12.23 -2.54 7.45
C ALA A 24 12.02 -1.25 8.25
N ALA A 25 13.07 -0.45 8.40
CA ALA A 25 12.94 0.90 8.93
C ALA A 25 11.98 1.72 8.06
N ALA A 26 11.04 2.42 8.70
CA ALA A 26 10.15 3.35 8.04
C ALA A 26 10.94 4.60 7.61
N ILE A 27 10.69 5.05 6.38
CA ILE A 27 11.26 6.30 5.87
C ILE A 27 10.27 7.45 6.07
N HIS A 28 10.77 8.69 6.02
CA HIS A 28 9.93 9.86 6.26
C HIS A 28 8.79 10.00 5.23
N GLY A 29 7.58 10.27 5.71
CA GLY A 29 6.39 10.46 4.85
C GLY A 29 5.80 9.18 4.25
N LEU A 30 6.21 8.01 4.79
CA LEU A 30 5.61 6.71 4.50
C LEU A 30 4.24 6.59 5.14
N ARG A 31 3.29 5.98 4.45
CA ARG A 31 1.93 5.73 4.96
C ARG A 31 1.47 4.31 4.65
N ASP A 32 0.50 3.86 5.41
CA ASP A 32 -0.15 2.57 5.17
C ASP A 32 -0.79 2.52 3.77
N GLY A 33 -0.60 1.38 3.12
CA GLY A 33 -1.05 1.12 1.75
C GLY A 33 -0.22 1.80 0.66
N ASP A 34 0.86 2.50 0.99
CA ASP A 34 1.82 3.02 0.00
C ASP A 34 2.54 1.87 -0.71
N ILE A 35 2.82 2.06 -2.00
CA ILE A 35 3.68 1.18 -2.77
C ILE A 35 5.11 1.72 -2.69
N VAL A 36 6.04 0.85 -2.36
CA VAL A 36 7.46 1.20 -2.19
C VAL A 36 8.36 0.36 -3.06
N GLU A 37 9.52 0.92 -3.40
CA GLU A 37 10.64 0.16 -3.92
C GLU A 37 11.40 -0.51 -2.78
N TRP A 38 11.41 -1.84 -2.82
CA TRP A 38 12.12 -2.72 -1.91
C TRP A 38 13.40 -3.22 -2.57
N LYS A 39 14.54 -2.99 -1.91
CA LYS A 39 15.86 -3.46 -2.35
C LYS A 39 16.71 -3.84 -1.12
N ASN A 40 17.36 -4.99 -1.18
CA ASN A 40 18.29 -5.45 -0.15
C ASN A 40 17.76 -5.38 1.29
N GLY A 41 16.47 -5.69 1.50
CA GLY A 41 15.86 -5.68 2.83
C GLY A 41 15.44 -4.29 3.34
N ALA A 42 15.52 -3.25 2.50
CA ALA A 42 15.18 -1.89 2.86
C ALA A 42 14.20 -1.25 1.88
N ILE A 43 13.50 -0.22 2.38
CA ILE A 43 12.67 0.68 1.59
C ILE A 43 13.58 1.76 1.00
N VAL A 44 13.70 1.80 -0.33
CA VAL A 44 14.57 2.76 -1.03
C VAL A 44 13.80 4.03 -1.39
N SER A 45 12.55 3.89 -1.81
CA SER A 45 11.73 5.01 -2.27
C SER A 45 10.24 4.67 -2.22
N ILE A 46 9.40 5.71 -2.20
CA ILE A 46 7.94 5.59 -2.28
C ILE A 46 7.51 5.83 -3.72
N ASP A 47 6.89 4.81 -4.33
CA ASP A 47 6.28 4.95 -5.64
C ASP A 47 4.92 5.64 -5.50
N ARG A 48 4.95 6.98 -5.50
CA ARG A 48 3.75 7.83 -5.36
C ARG A 48 2.75 7.62 -6.50
N ALA A 49 3.23 7.34 -7.71
CA ALA A 49 2.38 7.12 -8.88
C ALA A 49 1.60 5.80 -8.73
N ALA A 50 2.29 4.71 -8.40
CA ALA A 50 1.66 3.41 -8.17
C ALA A 50 0.74 3.45 -6.94
N THR A 51 1.13 4.18 -5.88
CA THR A 51 0.28 4.42 -4.71
C THR A 51 -1.03 5.12 -5.08
N LYS A 52 -0.96 6.20 -5.87
CA LYS A 52 -2.16 6.93 -6.34
C LYS A 52 -3.05 6.04 -7.20
N ALA A 53 -2.46 5.27 -8.13
CA ALA A 53 -3.20 4.32 -8.95
C ALA A 53 -3.87 3.22 -8.11
N ARG A 54 -3.19 2.68 -7.10
CA ARG A 54 -3.75 1.68 -6.18
C ARG A 54 -4.93 2.26 -5.41
N ARG A 55 -4.79 3.45 -4.84
CA ARG A 55 -5.90 4.14 -4.13
C ARG A 55 -7.08 4.40 -5.05
N ALA A 56 -6.85 4.88 -6.27
CA ALA A 56 -7.91 5.09 -7.25
C ALA A 56 -8.66 3.79 -7.59
N ARG A 57 -7.95 2.66 -7.75
CA ARG A 57 -8.57 1.34 -7.99
C ARG A 57 -9.40 0.86 -6.81
N MET A 58 -8.92 1.07 -5.58
CA MET A 58 -9.67 0.72 -4.38
C MET A 58 -10.93 1.57 -4.25
N GLN A 59 -10.82 2.89 -4.47
CA GLN A 59 -11.98 3.79 -4.44
C GLN A 59 -13.02 3.38 -5.50
N ALA A 60 -12.60 3.17 -6.75
CA ALA A 60 -13.50 2.72 -7.82
C ALA A 60 -14.12 1.33 -7.56
N ARG A 61 -13.49 0.50 -6.71
CA ARG A 61 -14.08 -0.77 -6.27
C ARG A 61 -15.14 -0.54 -5.18
N LEU A 62 -14.86 0.33 -4.20
CA LEU A 62 -15.81 0.72 -3.17
C LEU A 62 -17.05 1.40 -3.77
N ASP A 63 -16.85 2.35 -4.69
CA ASP A 63 -17.94 3.05 -5.37
C ASP A 63 -18.85 2.08 -6.12
N ARG A 64 -18.27 1.06 -6.78
CA ARG A 64 -19.06 0.00 -7.45
C ARG A 64 -19.82 -0.88 -6.48
N MET A 65 -19.26 -1.18 -5.31
CA MET A 65 -19.97 -1.97 -4.29
C MET A 65 -21.13 -1.18 -3.68
N LEU A 66 -20.91 0.09 -3.34
CA LEU A 66 -21.93 0.97 -2.77
C LEU A 66 -23.03 1.31 -3.79
N GLY A 67 -22.66 1.61 -5.04
CA GLY A 67 -23.63 1.87 -6.12
C GLY A 67 -24.48 0.64 -6.48
N ARG A 68 -23.95 -0.57 -6.31
CA ARG A 68 -24.76 -1.81 -6.39
C ARG A 68 -25.68 -1.99 -5.18
N SER A 69 -25.23 -1.60 -3.99
CA SER A 69 -26.03 -1.67 -2.76
C SER A 69 -27.23 -0.72 -2.76
N GLN A 70 -27.19 0.39 -3.52
CA GLN A 70 -28.32 1.33 -3.63
C GLN A 70 -29.37 0.91 -4.66
N LYS A 71 -29.03 0.11 -5.68
CA LYS A 71 -29.97 -0.35 -6.72
C LYS A 71 -30.80 -1.59 -6.31
N ASN A 72 -30.45 -2.23 -5.19
CA ASN A 72 -31.10 -3.43 -4.68
C ASN A 72 -32.05 -3.16 -3.50
N LYS A 73 -32.50 -1.93 -3.34
CA LYS A 73 -33.50 -1.50 -2.36
C LYS A 73 -34.72 -0.96 -3.09
#